data_AF-A0AAA9ZN37-F1
#
_entry.id   AF-A0AAA9ZN37-F1
#
_cell.length_a   1.000
_cell.length_b   1.000
_cell.length_c   1.000
_cell.angle_alpha   90.00
_cell.angle_beta   90.00
_cell.angle_gamma   90.00
#
_symmetry.space_group_name_H-M   'P 1'
#
loop_
_entity.id
_entity.type
_entity.pdbx_description
1 polymer ?
#
loop_
_entity_poly.entity_id
_entity_poly.type
_entity_poly.pdbx_seq_one_letter_code
_entity_poly.pdbx_strand_id
1 'polypeptide(L)' 'MLLHENYSYVREKQKQSTTNWKCSWHVKFRCKARAVTKEIEGQHFVRITCGFHTHPPTTSSKSGDASKHYYENY' A
#
# COMPACT_ATOMS: atom_id res chain seq x y z
N MET A 1 6.51 -1.32 5.01
CA MET A 1 5.75 -1.90 3.87
C MET A 1 4.27 -1.58 4.10
N LEU A 2 3.44 -1.45 3.06
CA LEU A 2 1.98 -1.34 3.22
C LEU A 2 1.34 -2.68 2.87
N LEU A 3 0.43 -3.17 3.71
CA LEU A 3 -0.37 -4.37 3.46
C LEU A 3 -1.84 -3.96 3.45
N HIS A 4 -2.55 -4.31 2.39
CA HIS A 4 -3.98 -4.04 2.23
C HIS A 4 -4.59 -5.14 1.36
N GLU A 5 -5.70 -5.72 1.81
CA GLU A 5 -6.42 -6.81 1.12
C GLU A 5 -5.51 -7.95 0.62
N ASN A 6 -4.60 -8.43 1.48
CA ASN A 6 -3.63 -9.49 1.16
C ASN A 6 -2.63 -9.14 0.02
N TYR A 7 -2.59 -7.88 -0.42
CA TYR A 7 -1.58 -7.36 -1.32
C TYR A 7 -0.56 -6.51 -0.58
N SER A 8 0.72 -6.74 -0.89
CA SER A 8 1.81 -5.92 -0.36
C SER A 8 2.18 -4.82 -1.34
N TYR A 9 2.51 -3.66 -0.79
CA TYR A 9 2.98 -2.51 -1.55
C TYR A 9 4.31 -2.01 -0.98
N VAL A 10 5.20 -1.61 -1.89
CA VAL A 10 6.48 -0.97 -1.59
C VAL A 10 6.37 0.53 -1.81
N ARG A 11 7.13 1.30 -1.02
CA ARG A 11 7.17 2.76 -1.12
C ARG A 11 7.71 3.16 -2.49
N GLU A 12 6.98 3.99 -3.23
CA GLU A 12 7.46 4.58 -4.47
C GLU A 12 8.06 5.97 -4.22
N LYS A 13 7.28 6.86 -3.61
CA LYS A 13 7.71 8.23 -3.29
C LYS A 13 6.99 8.73 -2.04
N GLN A 14 7.65 9.59 -1.26
CA GLN A 14 7.06 10.26 -0.10
C GLN A 14 7.21 11.78 -0.27
N LYS A 15 6.13 12.52 -0.01
CA LYS A 15 6.09 14.00 -0.02
C LYS A 15 5.27 14.46 1.18
N GLN A 16 5.90 15.23 2.07
CA GLN A 16 5.26 15.71 3.32
C GLN A 16 4.59 14.53 4.07
N SER A 17 3.30 14.65 4.39
CA SER A 17 2.50 13.61 5.05
C SER A 17 1.94 12.55 4.10
N THR A 18 2.23 12.62 2.80
CA THR A 18 1.67 11.71 1.78
C THR A 18 2.73 10.75 1.26
N THR A 19 2.44 9.45 1.28
CA THR A 19 3.29 8.40 0.71
C THR A 19 2.55 7.69 -0.41
N ASN A 20 3.17 7.60 -1.57
CA ASN A 20 2.68 6.82 -2.70
C ASN A 20 3.31 5.44 -2.67
N TRP A 21 2.49 4.43 -2.91
CA TRP A 21 2.82 3.03 -2.84
C TRP A 21 2.52 2.37 -4.19
N LYS A 22 3.38 1.44 -4.60
CA LYS A 22 3.18 0.58 -5.76
C LYS A 22 3.21 -0.87 -5.31
N CYS A 23 2.46 -1.74 -5.97
CA CYS A 23 2.46 -3.17 -5.63
C CYS A 23 3.90 -3.73 -5.58
N SER A 24 4.19 -4.57 -4.58
CA SER A 24 5.49 -5.24 -4.44
C SER A 24 5.85 -6.07 -5.67
N TRP A 25 4.85 -6.55 -6.41
CA TRP A 25 5.00 -7.37 -7.60
C TRP A 25 4.95 -6.58 -8.92
N HIS A 26 5.10 -5.25 -8.86
CA HIS A 26 5.13 -4.38 -10.04
C HIS A 26 6.20 -4.75 -11.08
N VAL A 27 7.34 -5.34 -10.68
CA VAL A 27 8.37 -5.81 -11.62
C VAL A 27 7.98 -7.16 -12.23
N LYS A 28 7.77 -8.17 -11.37
CA LYS A 28 7.55 -9.57 -11.80
C LYS A 28 6.28 -9.76 -12.63
N PHE A 29 5.19 -9.10 -12.24
CA PHE A 29 3.87 -9.26 -12.87
C PHE A 29 3.44 -8.03 -13.68
N ARG A 30 4.33 -7.03 -13.84
CA ARG A 30 3.98 -5.71 -14.42
C ARG A 30 2.74 -5.09 -13.77
N CYS A 31 2.53 -5.39 -12.49
CA CYS A 31 1.34 -4.98 -11.75
C CYS A 31 1.29 -3.45 -11.63
N LYS A 32 0.12 -2.88 -11.94
CA LYS A 32 -0.11 -1.44 -11.92
C LYS A 32 -0.87 -0.97 -10.69
N ALA A 33 -1.17 -1.85 -9.74
CA ALA A 33 -1.89 -1.48 -8.52
C ALA A 33 -1.09 -0.46 -7.69
N ARG A 34 -1.78 0.58 -7.22
CA ARG A 34 -1.23 1.73 -6.50
C ARG A 34 -2.10 2.07 -5.29
N ALA A 35 -1.45 2.56 -4.25
CA ALA A 35 -2.10 3.09 -3.07
C ALA A 35 -1.42 4.39 -2.62
N VAL A 36 -2.12 5.19 -1.85
CA VAL A 36 -1.59 6.39 -1.20
C VAL A 36 -1.94 6.29 0.27
N THR A 37 -0.97 6.58 1.14
CA THR A 37 -1.26 6.84 2.54
C THR A 37 -1.05 8.31 2.83
N LYS A 38 -1.85 8.88 3.69
CA LYS A 38 -1.68 10.26 4.16
C LYS A 38 -1.83 10.33 5.67
N GLU A 39 -0.99 11.13 6.30
CA GLU A 39 -1.11 11.45 7.72
C GLU A 39 -1.85 12.79 7.89
N ILE A 40 -2.88 12.80 8.72
CA ILE A 40 -3.66 13.98 9.13
C ILE A 40 -3.74 13.92 10.65
N GLU A 41 -3.23 14.95 11.35
CA GLU A 41 -3.38 15.06 12.81
C GLU A 41 -2.93 13.79 13.58
N GLY A 42 -1.83 13.16 13.14
CA GLY A 42 -1.30 11.92 13.72
C GLY A 42 -2.06 10.64 13.35
N GLN A 43 -3.14 10.75 12.58
CA GLN A 43 -3.89 9.62 12.04
C GLN A 43 -3.44 9.27 10.63
N HIS A 44 -3.30 7.98 10.34
CA HIS A 44 -2.94 7.49 9.02
C HIS A 44 -4.18 7.03 8.25
N PHE A 45 -4.31 7.52 7.03
CA PHE A 45 -5.37 7.14 6.08
C PHE A 45 -4.76 6.41 4.90
N VAL A 46 -5.50 5.47 4.33
CA VAL A 46 -5.13 4.76 3.10
C VAL A 46 -6.20 4.93 2.03
N ARG A 47 -5.77 5.16 0.80
CA ARG A 47 -6.63 5.19 -0.38
C ARG A 47 -6.01 4.36 -1.50
N ILE A 48 -6.77 3.40 -2.01
CA ILE A 48 -6.38 2.66 -3.21
C ILE A 48 -6.64 3.53 -4.43
N THR A 49 -5.58 3.86 -5.17
CA THR A 49 -5.67 4.72 -6.36
C THR A 49 -5.75 3.89 -7.64
N CYS A 50 -5.29 2.64 -7.59
CA CYS A 50 -5.51 1.64 -8.62
C CYS A 50 -5.56 0.27 -7.93
N GLY A 51 -6.74 -0.35 -7.88
CA GLY A 51 -6.95 -1.66 -7.23
C GLY A 51 -6.74 -2.86 -8.16
N PHE A 52 -6.45 -2.65 -9.44
CA PHE A 52 -6.28 -3.73 -10.41
C PHE A 52 -4.93 -4.41 -10.27
N HIS A 53 -4.96 -5.69 -9.86
CA HIS A 53 -3.78 -6.55 -9.77
C HIS A 53 -3.75 -7.56 -10.93
N THR A 54 -2.57 -7.79 -11.49
CA THR A 54 -2.31 -8.77 -12.56
C THR A 54 -1.84 -10.12 -12.02
N HIS A 55 -2.12 -10.39 -10.75
CA HIS A 55 -1.62 -11.54 -10.02
C HIS A 55 -2.52 -11.88 -8.81
N PRO A 56 -2.45 -13.13 -8.31
CA PRO A 56 -3.16 -13.52 -7.10
C PRO A 56 -2.65 -12.76 -5.86
N PRO A 57 -3.45 -12.64 -4.79
CA PRO A 57 -3.02 -12.09 -3.51
C PRO A 57 -1.82 -12.84 -2.92
N THR A 58 -1.00 -12.12 -2.17
CA THR A 58 0.13 -12.72 -1.44
C THR A 58 -0.40 -13.60 -0.32
N THR A 59 -0.11 -14.90 -0.36
CA THR A 59 -0.35 -15.83 0.76
C THR A 59 0.69 -15.73 1.87
N SER A 60 1.72 -14.88 1.70
CA SER A 60 2.87 -14.85 2.59
C SER A 60 2.74 -13.80 3.70
N SER A 61 2.30 -14.25 4.86
CA SER A 61 2.52 -13.60 6.15
C SER A 61 4.03 -13.51 6.42
N LYS A 62 4.68 -12.40 6.04
CA LYS A 62 5.93 -11.98 6.68
C LYS A 62 5.68 -10.60 7.29
N SER A 63 5.29 -10.66 8.55
CA SER A 63 5.24 -9.57 9.53
C SER A 63 6.59 -8.84 9.57
N GLY A 64 6.58 -7.60 9.12
CA GLY A 64 7.69 -6.66 9.22
C GLY A 64 7.11 -5.28 9.43
N ASP A 65 6.69 -5.03 10.67
CA ASP A 65 6.36 -3.74 11.27
C ASP A 65 5.28 -2.89 10.54
N ALA A 66 4.02 -3.30 10.67
CA ALA A 66 2.87 -2.58 10.15
C ALA A 66 1.79 -2.37 11.23
N SER A 67 2.19 -1.96 12.44
CA SER A 67 1.24 -1.52 13.48
C SER A 67 0.83 -0.05 13.30
N LYS A 68 0.57 0.36 12.05
CA LYS A 68 -0.09 1.65 11.78
C LYS A 68 -1.52 1.32 11.42
N HIS A 69 -2.47 1.66 12.31
CA HIS A 69 -3.88 1.64 11.97
C HIS A 69 -4.10 2.63 10.83
N TYR A 70 -4.43 2.11 9.66
CA TYR A 70 -4.85 2.92 8.52
C TYR A 70 -6.37 2.93 8.50
N TYR A 71 -6.95 4.12 8.50
CA TYR A 71 -8.37 4.28 8.22
C TYR A 71 -8.57 4.22 6.71
N GLU A 72 -9.48 3.35 6.28
CA GLU A 72 -10.00 3.36 4.92
C GLU A 72 -10.93 4.57 4.79
N ASN A 73 -10.80 5.29 3.67
CA ASN A 73 -11.61 6.44 3.25
C ASN A 73 -11.04 7.83 3.57
N TYR A 74 -11.10 8.63 2.51
CA TYR A 74 -10.85 10.06 2.42
C TYR A 74 -12.01 10.63 1.61
#